data_AF-A0A4Y4FZF1-F1
#
_entry.id   AF-A0A4Y4FZF1-F1
#
_cell.length_a   1.000
_cell.length_b   1.000
_cell.length_c   1.000
_cell.angle_alpha   90.00
_cell.angle_beta   90.00
_cell.angle_gamma   90.00
#
_symmetry.space_group_name_H-M   'P 1'
#
loop_
_entity.id
_entity.type
_entity.pdbx_description
1 polymer ?
#
loop_
_entity_poly.entity_id
_entity_poly.type
_entity_poly.pdbx_seq_one_letter_code
_entity_poly.pdbx_strand_id
1 'polypeptide(L)'
;MSAYFNYDDQKGYNHRRKAAKKVVSQAVYDNRKLFKEDKYSKTRQLGLQSTFVKNQIIPTKITDQQLEATVYTTQRLNFEDEDGKDTVKVFQITYDGETNKLVKIEQQGIYNIAVDSTETVD
;
A
#
# COMPACT_ATOMS: atom_id res chain seq x y z
N MET A 1 -6.30 3.71 4.60
CA MET A 1 -5.30 2.72 4.14
C MET A 1 -3.86 3.06 4.51
N SER A 2 -3.52 4.29 4.92
CA SER A 2 -2.13 4.68 5.28
C SER A 2 -1.45 3.75 6.29
N ALA A 3 -2.15 3.34 7.36
CA ALA A 3 -1.61 2.45 8.38
C ALA A 3 -1.24 1.02 7.89
N TYR A 4 -1.74 0.59 6.72
CA TYR A 4 -1.30 -0.69 6.12
C TYR A 4 0.13 -0.60 5.55
N PHE A 5 0.58 0.60 5.17
CA PHE A 5 1.88 0.86 4.55
C PHE A 5 2.93 1.36 5.54
N ASN A 6 2.57 1.47 6.83
CA ASN A 6 3.48 1.87 7.90
C ASN A 6 3.91 0.66 8.71
N TYR A 7 5.22 0.41 8.78
CA TYR A 7 5.82 -0.57 9.70
C TYR A 7 7.31 -0.31 9.87
N ASP A 8 7.79 -0.46 11.11
CA ASP A 8 9.20 -0.23 11.46
C ASP A 8 9.98 -1.54 11.66
N ASP A 9 9.28 -2.67 11.72
CA ASP A 9 9.85 -3.98 11.98
C ASP A 9 8.96 -5.13 11.44
N GLN A 10 9.43 -6.37 11.64
CA GLN A 10 8.70 -7.59 11.28
C GLN A 10 7.31 -7.68 11.95
N LYS A 11 7.20 -7.23 13.20
CA LYS A 11 5.97 -7.32 13.98
C LYS A 11 4.93 -6.35 13.43
N GLY A 12 5.33 -5.12 13.10
CA GLY A 12 4.55 -4.12 12.40
C GLY A 12 4.10 -4.62 11.04
N TYR A 13 5.03 -5.20 10.26
CA TYR A 13 4.71 -5.79 8.96
C TYR A 13 3.63 -6.85 9.11
N ASN A 14 3.78 -7.83 10.01
CA ASN A 14 2.80 -8.90 10.21
C ASN A 14 1.44 -8.36 10.72
N HIS A 15 1.44 -7.25 11.45
CA HIS A 15 0.22 -6.64 11.99
C HIS A 15 -0.49 -5.67 11.06
N ARG A 16 0.12 -5.26 9.94
CA ARG A 16 -0.46 -4.27 9.01
C ARG A 16 -1.87 -4.63 8.52
N ARG A 17 -2.18 -5.93 8.39
CA ARG A 17 -3.52 -6.43 8.06
C ARG A 17 -4.57 -5.97 9.08
N LYS A 18 -4.25 -5.96 10.37
CA LYS A 18 -5.16 -5.54 11.44
C LYS A 18 -5.61 -4.08 11.26
N ALA A 19 -4.72 -3.22 10.76
CA ALA A 19 -5.03 -1.82 10.49
C ALA A 19 -6.07 -1.64 9.37
N ALA A 20 -6.17 -2.60 8.44
CA ALA A 20 -7.16 -2.56 7.36
C ALA A 20 -8.57 -3.01 7.79
N LYS A 21 -8.71 -3.76 8.92
CA LYS A 21 -9.96 -4.42 9.32
C LYS A 21 -11.18 -3.50 9.39
N LYS A 22 -11.00 -2.24 9.79
CA LYS A 22 -12.10 -1.28 9.94
C LYS A 22 -12.59 -0.69 8.61
N VAL A 23 -11.78 -0.75 7.55
CA VAL A 23 -12.02 -0.02 6.29
C VAL A 23 -12.26 -0.94 5.09
N VAL A 24 -12.14 -2.26 5.27
CA VAL A 24 -12.33 -3.26 4.21
C VAL A 24 -13.46 -4.23 4.57
N SER A 25 -14.08 -4.82 3.55
CA SER A 25 -15.02 -5.93 3.72
C SER A 25 -14.33 -7.18 4.27
N GLN A 26 -15.09 -8.13 4.82
CA GLN A 26 -14.53 -9.39 5.31
C GLN A 26 -13.82 -10.17 4.18
N ALA A 27 -14.40 -10.18 2.98
CA ALA A 27 -13.81 -10.84 1.81
C ALA A 27 -12.45 -10.25 1.43
N VAL A 28 -12.31 -8.93 1.46
CA VAL A 28 -11.00 -8.28 1.24
C VAL A 28 -10.07 -8.60 2.40
N TYR A 29 -10.53 -8.50 3.64
CA TYR A 29 -9.72 -8.79 4.83
C TYR A 29 -9.12 -10.19 4.77
N ASP A 30 -9.85 -11.18 4.27
CA ASP A 30 -9.43 -12.58 4.16
C ASP A 30 -8.59 -12.89 2.91
N ASN A 31 -8.33 -11.91 2.05
CA ASN A 31 -7.49 -12.06 0.88
C ASN A 31 -6.01 -12.28 1.27
N ARG A 32 -5.59 -13.54 1.24
CA ARG A 32 -4.21 -13.97 1.58
C ARG A 32 -3.15 -13.45 0.60
N LYS A 33 -3.50 -13.13 -0.65
CA LYS A 33 -2.55 -12.56 -1.62
C LYS A 33 -2.23 -11.11 -1.28
N LEU A 34 -3.25 -10.33 -0.91
CA LEU A 34 -3.10 -8.92 -0.51
C LEU A 34 -2.39 -8.77 0.84
N PHE A 35 -2.69 -9.66 1.79
CA PHE A 35 -2.12 -9.63 3.14
C PHE A 35 -1.03 -10.69 3.34
N LYS A 36 -0.27 -11.01 2.30
CA LYS A 36 0.76 -12.06 2.35
C LYS A 36 1.75 -11.80 3.48
N GLU A 37 1.89 -12.77 4.36
CA GLU A 37 2.89 -12.75 5.42
C GLU A 37 4.31 -12.87 4.83
N ASP A 38 5.27 -12.27 5.52
CA ASP A 38 6.68 -12.39 5.18
C ASP A 38 7.25 -13.63 5.86
N LYS A 39 6.94 -14.78 5.25
CA LYS A 39 7.27 -16.12 5.76
C LYS A 39 8.77 -16.31 6.07
N TYR A 40 9.63 -15.57 5.37
CA TYR A 40 11.09 -15.70 5.48
C TYR A 40 11.72 -14.58 6.31
N SER A 41 10.92 -13.74 6.96
CA SER A 41 11.37 -12.61 7.77
C SER A 41 12.34 -11.67 7.05
N LYS A 42 12.14 -11.45 5.74
CA LYS A 42 12.96 -10.55 4.94
C LYS A 42 12.90 -9.12 5.45
N THR A 43 11.77 -8.71 6.04
CA THR A 43 11.61 -7.40 6.67
C THR A 43 12.65 -7.22 7.77
N ARG A 44 12.81 -8.23 8.63
CA ARG A 44 13.87 -8.22 9.66
C ARG A 44 15.27 -8.31 9.07
N GLN A 45 15.50 -9.20 8.09
CA GLN A 45 16.84 -9.44 7.52
C GLN A 45 17.42 -8.23 6.81
N LEU A 46 16.56 -7.37 6.25
CA LEU A 46 16.96 -6.19 5.50
C LEU A 46 16.87 -4.90 6.32
N GLY A 47 16.52 -4.99 7.61
CA GLY A 47 16.15 -3.84 8.43
C GLY A 47 15.08 -2.96 7.78
N LEU A 48 14.17 -3.58 7.02
CA LEU A 48 13.23 -2.88 6.15
C LEU A 48 12.16 -2.16 6.97
N GLN A 49 12.09 -0.85 6.78
CA GLN A 49 11.02 0.00 7.29
C GLN A 49 10.22 0.57 6.13
N SER A 50 8.94 0.84 6.36
CA SER A 50 8.06 1.44 5.37
C SER A 50 7.27 2.57 6.00
N THR A 51 7.23 3.70 5.31
CA THR A 51 6.43 4.86 5.68
C THR A 51 5.54 5.26 4.52
N PHE A 52 4.24 5.34 4.76
CA PHE A 52 3.26 5.93 3.87
C PHE A 52 3.59 7.40 3.60
N VAL A 53 3.61 7.77 2.32
CA VAL A 53 3.81 9.17 1.90
C VAL A 53 2.48 9.77 1.45
N LYS A 54 1.85 9.20 0.42
CA LYS A 54 0.60 9.74 -0.14
C LYS A 54 -0.20 8.68 -0.90
N ASN A 55 -1.47 9.00 -1.13
CA ASN A 55 -2.33 8.32 -2.09
C ASN A 55 -2.78 9.30 -3.16
N GLN A 56 -2.76 8.86 -4.40
CA GLN A 56 -3.48 9.50 -5.50
C GLN A 56 -4.59 8.54 -5.93
N ILE A 57 -5.83 9.03 -5.94
CA ILE A 57 -7.01 8.24 -6.25
C ILE A 57 -7.59 8.79 -7.54
N ILE A 58 -7.66 7.95 -8.57
CA ILE A 58 -8.23 8.29 -9.88
C ILE A 58 -9.50 7.46 -10.04
N PRO A 59 -10.70 8.06 -9.87
CA PRO A 59 -11.96 7.39 -10.14
C PRO A 59 -12.00 6.88 -11.58
N THR A 60 -12.38 5.62 -11.75
CA THR A 60 -12.61 5.01 -13.08
C THR A 60 -14.09 4.83 -13.36
N LYS A 61 -14.92 4.72 -12.31
CA LYS A 61 -16.37 4.66 -12.39
C LYS A 61 -17.00 5.14 -11.09
N ILE A 62 -18.07 5.92 -11.20
CA ILE A 62 -18.84 6.42 -10.05
C ILE A 62 -20.32 6.13 -10.32
N THR A 63 -20.98 5.54 -9.34
CA THR A 63 -22.44 5.39 -9.27
C THR A 63 -22.94 5.92 -7.93
N ASP A 64 -24.25 5.95 -7.72
CA ASP A 64 -24.86 6.43 -6.48
C ASP A 64 -24.38 5.67 -5.22
N GLN A 65 -23.95 4.41 -5.38
CA GLN A 65 -23.59 3.52 -4.29
C GLN A 65 -22.15 2.99 -4.35
N GLN A 66 -21.44 3.18 -5.47
CA GLN A 66 -20.12 2.59 -5.65
C GLN A 66 -19.12 3.53 -6.35
N LEU A 67 -17.87 3.43 -5.90
CA LEU A 67 -16.72 4.05 -6.54
C LEU A 67 -15.73 2.96 -6.92
N GLU A 68 -15.45 2.83 -8.21
CA GLU A 68 -14.26 2.12 -8.69
C GLU A 68 -13.15 3.13 -8.97
N ALA A 69 -11.94 2.83 -8.54
CA ALA A 69 -10.80 3.73 -8.72
C ALA A 69 -9.48 2.97 -8.88
N THR A 70 -8.55 3.62 -9.57
CA THR A 70 -7.13 3.27 -9.50
C THR A 70 -6.47 4.11 -8.41
N VAL A 71 -5.80 3.46 -7.46
CA VAL A 71 -5.08 4.09 -6.36
C VAL A 71 -3.60 3.88 -6.52
N TYR A 72 -2.84 4.97 -6.58
CA TYR A 72 -1.39 4.99 -6.54
C TYR A 72 -0.97 5.35 -5.13
N THR A 73 -0.39 4.39 -4.42
CA THR A 73 0.13 4.60 -3.07
C THR A 73 1.65 4.73 -3.12
N THR A 74 2.16 5.90 -2.75
CA THR A 74 3.60 6.10 -2.53
C THR A 74 3.94 5.73 -1.09
N GLN A 75 4.96 4.90 -0.93
CA GLN A 75 5.59 4.59 0.35
C GLN A 75 7.11 4.75 0.22
N ARG A 76 7.76 5.28 1.25
CA ARG A 76 9.21 5.29 1.37
C ARG A 76 9.66 4.01 2.06
N LEU A 77 10.58 3.30 1.44
CA LEU A 77 11.20 2.10 2.00
C LEU A 77 12.62 2.45 2.45
N ASN A 78 12.91 2.30 3.73
CA ASN A 78 14.27 2.45 4.28
C ASN A 78 14.85 1.06 4.53
N PHE A 79 16.12 0.87 4.21
CA PHE A 79 16.90 -0.31 4.55
C PHE A 79 17.94 0.08 5.60
N GLU A 80 18.47 -0.88 6.36
CA GLU A 80 19.39 -0.61 7.48
C GLU A 80 20.58 0.28 7.08
N ASP A 81 21.09 0.10 5.85
CA ASP A 81 22.29 0.77 5.35
C ASP A 81 22.08 1.56 4.03
N GLU A 82 20.84 1.80 3.60
CA GLU A 82 20.56 2.56 2.37
C GLU A 82 19.59 3.73 2.60
N ASP A 83 19.85 4.83 1.89
CA ASP A 83 18.91 5.93 1.77
C ASP A 83 17.55 5.43 1.30
N GLY A 84 16.51 5.87 2.00
CA GLY A 84 15.16 5.40 1.70
C GLY A 84 14.71 5.77 0.29
N LYS A 85 14.11 4.80 -0.40
CA LYS A 85 13.62 4.95 -1.78
C LYS A 85 12.11 4.94 -1.82
N ASP A 86 11.53 5.82 -2.63
CA ASP A 86 10.10 5.85 -2.86
C ASP A 86 9.68 4.74 -3.83
N THR A 87 8.63 4.02 -3.44
CA THR A 87 7.99 2.99 -4.26
C THR A 87 6.52 3.32 -4.40
N VAL A 88 5.98 3.10 -5.59
CA VAL A 88 4.55 3.28 -5.87
C VAL A 88 3.90 1.94 -6.09
N LYS A 89 2.89 1.63 -5.28
CA LYS A 89 2.02 0.48 -5.47
C LYS A 89 0.73 0.93 -6.13
N VAL A 90 0.30 0.21 -7.17
CA VAL A 90 -0.92 0.51 -7.92
C VAL A 90 -1.97 -0.52 -7.57
N PHE A 91 -3.15 -0.04 -7.18
CA PHE A 91 -4.30 -0.86 -6.84
C PHE A 91 -5.50 -0.47 -7.68
N GLN A 92 -6.27 -1.46 -8.12
CA GLN A 92 -7.68 -1.24 -8.46
C GLN A 92 -8.51 -1.51 -7.20
N ILE A 93 -9.41 -0.60 -6.89
CA ILE A 93 -10.31 -0.73 -5.73
C ILE A 93 -11.76 -0.56 -6.14
N THR A 94 -12.64 -1.16 -5.36
CA THR A 94 -14.06 -0.85 -5.34
C THR A 94 -14.46 -0.48 -3.91
N TYR A 95 -15.00 0.71 -3.75
CA TYR A 95 -15.59 1.21 -2.52
C TYR A 95 -17.12 1.13 -2.64
N ASP A 96 -17.74 0.59 -1.61
CA ASP A 96 -19.18 0.50 -1.46
C ASP A 96 -19.64 1.54 -0.42
N GLY A 97 -20.46 2.48 -0.87
CA GLY A 97 -21.01 3.58 -0.07
C GLY A 97 -22.09 3.14 0.91
N GLU A 98 -22.78 2.02 0.67
CA GLU A 98 -23.80 1.51 1.60
C GLU A 98 -23.14 0.97 2.87
N THR A 99 -22.09 0.17 2.68
CA THR A 99 -21.35 -0.43 3.81
C THR A 99 -20.19 0.43 4.29
N ASN A 100 -19.87 1.53 3.58
CA ASN A 100 -18.71 2.39 3.78
C ASN A 100 -17.37 1.64 3.81
N LYS A 101 -17.21 0.64 2.93
CA LYS A 101 -16.04 -0.27 2.93
C LYS A 101 -15.44 -0.47 1.55
N LEU A 102 -14.14 -0.76 1.52
CA LEU A 102 -13.47 -1.33 0.34
C LEU A 102 -13.87 -2.80 0.19
N VAL A 103 -14.62 -3.11 -0.86
CA VAL A 103 -15.17 -4.45 -1.13
C VAL A 103 -14.35 -5.24 -2.14
N LYS A 104 -13.49 -4.56 -2.91
CA LYS A 104 -12.48 -5.17 -3.78
C LYS A 104 -11.18 -4.37 -3.71
N ILE A 105 -10.05 -5.05 -3.61
CA ILE A 105 -8.71 -4.47 -3.73
C ILE A 105 -7.85 -5.47 -4.51
N GLU A 106 -7.26 -5.01 -5.60
CA GLU A 106 -6.41 -5.81 -6.48
C GLU A 106 -5.13 -5.02 -6.79
N GLN A 107 -3.98 -5.57 -6.38
CA GLN A 107 -2.70 -4.95 -6.69
C GLN A 107 -2.32 -5.24 -8.14
N GLN A 108 -2.21 -4.20 -8.95
CA GLN A 108 -1.86 -4.28 -10.37
C GLN A 108 -0.35 -4.32 -10.60
N GLY A 109 0.42 -3.68 -9.73
CA GLY A 109 1.88 -3.63 -9.87
C GLY A 109 2.57 -2.83 -8.77
N ILE A 110 3.90 -2.91 -8.78
CA ILE A 110 4.80 -2.12 -7.95
C ILE A 110 5.80 -1.46 -8.90
N TYR A 111 5.94 -0.15 -8.81
CA TYR A 111 6.86 0.66 -9.59
C TYR A 111 7.86 1.30 -8.64
N ASN A 112 9.15 1.10 -8.91
CA ASN A 112 10.20 1.81 -8.20
C ASN A 112 10.37 3.17 -8.87
N ILE A 113 10.20 4.26 -8.13
CA ILE A 113 10.55 5.57 -8.65
C ILE A 113 11.97 5.84 -8.19
N ALA A 114 12.93 5.52 -9.05
CA ALA A 114 14.26 6.13 -8.93
C ALA A 114 14.11 7.57 -9.43
N VAL A 115 13.94 8.52 -8.51
CA VAL A 115 14.07 9.93 -8.86
C VAL A 115 15.57 10.21 -8.93
N ASP A 116 16.18 9.96 -10.09
CA ASP A 116 17.50 10.53 -10.39
C ASP A 116 17.26 11.94 -10.93
N SER A 117 17.05 12.89 -10.01
CA SER A 117 16.96 14.31 -10.34
C SER A 117 18.35 14.92 -10.23
N THR A 118 19.24 14.53 -11.13
CA THR A 118 20.49 15.26 -11.40
C THR A 118 20.37 16.01 -12.72
N GLU A 119 19.35 16.86 -12.84
CA GLU A 119 19.46 18.02 -13.72
C GLU A 119 20.09 19.14 -12.87
N THR A 120 21.42 19.14 -12.77
CA THR A 120 22.15 20.37 -12.48
C THR A 120 21.92 21.29 -13.68
N VAL A 121 21.03 22.28 -13.50
CA VAL A 121 20.98 23.42 -14.41
C VAL A 121 22.19 24.29 -14.05
N ASP A 122 23.08 24.50 -15.02
CA ASP A 122 24.33 25.27 -14.94
C ASP A 122 24.21 26.61 -14.20
#